data_AF-A0A8J4FDY0-F1
#
_entry.id   AF-A0A8J4FDY0-F1
#
_cell.length_a   1.000
_cell.length_b   1.000
_cell.length_c   1.000
_cell.angle_alpha   90.00
_cell.angle_beta   90.00
_cell.angle_gamma   90.00
#
_symmetry.space_group_name_H-M   'P 1'
#
loop_
_entity.id
_entity.type
_entity.pdbx_description
1 polymer ?
#
loop_
_entity_poly.entity_id
_entity_poly.type
_entity_poly.pdbx_seq_one_letter_code
_entity_poly.pdbx_strand_id
1 'polypeptide(L)'
;MTVMLLGVGGTIFTAVVLAAGSFKLMVAAGLPRHGLLRTSLALGSVLSCTDSVAALQLLHKDKERVPLLYSLLFGEGVVNDATAIVLLGAITNLPNGSDEEDNLNPGALGRLALRFSRLFALSTALGLGVGLMSAIIVRWFLRRPGGTGVGPRAAHTTAPCRAQPHNSPFRPNPDMEVLAVALLGLLAYFLAEALELSAVLSVFFCGIAMSHYTWHNLVPAAKMITRHGFHVISAGCEVVLLVAAGLDVWATSAWW
;
A
#
# COMPACT_ATOMS: atom_id res chain seq x y z
N MET A 1 7.14 -11.62 -9.34
CA MET A 1 8.48 -11.91 -8.79
C MET A 1 9.44 -10.76 -9.07
N THR A 2 9.62 -10.34 -10.32
CA THR A 2 10.48 -9.20 -10.70
C THR A 2 10.13 -7.90 -9.99
N VAL A 3 8.84 -7.52 -9.92
CA VAL A 3 8.38 -6.30 -9.21
C VAL A 3 8.79 -6.30 -7.74
N MET A 4 8.63 -7.42 -7.03
CA MET A 4 8.98 -7.52 -5.60
C MET A 4 10.50 -7.53 -5.41
N LEU A 5 11.25 -8.14 -6.33
CA LEU A 5 12.71 -8.13 -6.27
C LEU A 5 13.27 -6.72 -6.48
N LEU A 6 12.78 -5.99 -7.48
CA LEU A 6 13.18 -4.61 -7.75
C LEU A 6 12.69 -3.67 -6.65
N GLY A 7 11.41 -3.76 -6.26
CA GLY A 7 10.81 -2.87 -5.27
C GLY A 7 11.25 -3.12 -3.82
N VAL A 8 11.67 -4.33 -3.44
CA VAL A 8 12.20 -4.58 -2.08
C VAL A 8 13.73 -4.59 -2.08
N GLY A 9 14.32 -5.35 -2.99
CA GLY A 9 15.77 -5.49 -3.08
C GLY A 9 16.45 -4.22 -3.57
N GLY A 10 15.86 -3.54 -4.55
CA GLY A 10 16.33 -2.25 -5.04
C GLY A 10 16.32 -1.20 -3.93
N THR A 11 15.20 -1.04 -3.21
CA THR A 11 15.06 -0.10 -2.09
C THR A 11 16.07 -0.35 -0.97
N ILE A 12 16.27 -1.60 -0.57
CA ILE A 12 17.27 -1.92 0.46
C ILE A 12 18.67 -1.55 -0.02
N PHE A 13 19.00 -1.86 -1.28
CA PHE A 13 20.29 -1.53 -1.87
C PHE A 13 20.50 -0.01 -1.95
N THR A 14 19.55 0.74 -2.50
CA THR A 14 19.62 2.20 -2.61
C THR A 14 19.67 2.86 -1.23
N ALA A 15 18.89 2.38 -0.25
CA ALA A 15 18.94 2.88 1.12
C ALA A 15 20.32 2.70 1.75
N VAL A 16 20.97 1.55 1.54
CA VAL A 16 22.34 1.30 2.04
C VAL A 16 23.36 2.21 1.36
N VAL A 17 23.28 2.38 0.03
CA VAL A 17 24.18 3.28 -0.71
C VAL A 17 24.02 4.74 -0.24
N LEU A 18 22.79 5.21 -0.10
CA LEU A 18 22.49 6.57 0.37
C LEU A 18 22.87 6.78 1.84
N ALA A 19 22.68 5.77 2.69
CA ALA A 19 23.13 5.81 4.08
C ALA A 19 24.66 5.90 4.18
N ALA A 20 25.40 5.12 3.38
CA ALA A 20 26.86 5.19 3.35
C ALA A 20 27.37 6.53 2.81
N GLY A 21 26.72 7.05 1.75
CA GLY A 21 27.04 8.35 1.17
C GLY A 21 26.80 9.50 2.14
N SER A 22 25.63 9.53 2.78
CA SER A 22 25.27 10.56 3.77
C SER A 22 26.16 10.49 5.01
N PHE A 23 26.54 9.30 5.49
CA PHE A 23 27.47 9.16 6.60
C PHE A 23 28.83 9.81 6.30
N LYS A 24 29.40 9.52 5.12
CA LYS A 24 30.67 10.15 4.68
C LYS A 24 30.54 11.67 4.57
N LEU A 25 29.43 12.15 4.01
CA LEU A 25 29.16 13.57 3.84
C LEU A 25 29.06 14.29 5.19
N MET A 26 28.34 13.73 6.16
CA MET A 26 28.17 14.35 7.48
C MET A 26 29.46 14.33 8.31
N VAL A 27 30.28 13.28 8.18
CA VAL A 27 31.62 13.26 8.78
C VAL A 27 32.53 14.31 8.14
N ALA A 28 32.47 14.49 6.81
CA ALA A 28 33.22 15.53 6.11
C ALA A 28 32.77 16.95 6.50
N ALA A 29 31.49 17.13 6.84
CA ALA A 29 30.93 18.39 7.34
C ALA A 29 31.25 18.66 8.84
N GLY A 30 31.99 17.77 9.50
CA GLY A 30 32.44 17.97 10.89
C GLY A 30 31.38 17.73 11.96
N LEU A 31 30.28 17.01 11.65
CA LEU A 31 29.23 16.73 12.62
C LEU A 31 29.68 15.70 13.67
N PRO A 32 29.17 15.79 14.92
CA PRO A 32 29.45 14.80 15.95
C PRO A 32 28.94 13.41 15.54
N ARG A 33 29.74 12.37 15.83
CA ARG A 33 29.46 10.98 15.42
C ARG A 33 28.33 10.32 16.22
N HIS A 34 28.02 10.83 17.41
CA HIS A 34 27.03 10.23 18.29
C HIS A 34 25.63 10.26 17.63
N GLY A 35 25.07 9.07 17.38
CA GLY A 35 23.76 8.91 16.74
C GLY A 35 23.76 9.10 15.22
N LEU A 36 24.92 9.40 14.61
CA LEU A 36 25.03 9.73 13.20
C LEU A 36 24.65 8.55 12.29
N LEU A 37 24.96 7.33 12.71
CA LEU A 37 24.63 6.10 11.97
C LEU A 37 23.11 5.89 11.85
N ARG A 38 22.35 6.18 12.91
CA ARG A 38 20.89 6.06 12.88
C ARG A 38 20.29 7.12 11.95
N THR A 39 20.80 8.34 12.02
CA THR A 39 20.38 9.44 11.15
C THR A 39 20.72 9.15 9.69
N SER A 40 21.91 8.63 9.37
CA SER A 40 22.29 8.28 8.00
C SER A 40 21.45 7.13 7.45
N LEU A 41 21.16 6.11 8.27
CA LEU A 41 20.29 4.99 7.88
C LEU A 41 18.83 5.46 7.67
N ALA A 42 18.30 6.29 8.56
CA ALA A 42 16.95 6.85 8.42
C ALA A 42 16.84 7.73 7.17
N LEU A 43 17.84 8.60 6.93
CA LEU A 43 17.92 9.43 5.74
C LEU A 43 18.02 8.58 4.47
N GLY A 44 18.85 7.54 4.47
CA GLY A 44 18.96 6.58 3.37
C GLY A 44 17.63 5.88 3.08
N SER A 45 16.89 5.48 4.12
CA SER A 45 15.57 4.87 4.00
C SER A 45 14.54 5.82 3.37
N VAL A 46 14.49 7.07 3.82
CA VAL A 46 13.55 8.08 3.29
C VAL A 46 13.88 8.45 1.85
N LEU A 47 15.16 8.70 1.54
CA LEU A 47 15.60 9.09 0.20
C LEU A 47 15.57 7.93 -0.82
N SER A 48 15.44 6.69 -0.35
CA SER A 48 15.32 5.53 -1.23
C SER A 48 13.94 5.38 -1.88
N CYS A 49 12.91 6.02 -1.32
CA CYS A 49 11.58 6.09 -1.89
C CYS A 49 11.64 6.99 -3.14
N THR A 50 11.59 6.39 -4.33
CA THR A 50 11.64 7.09 -5.61
C THR A 50 10.27 7.06 -6.25
N ASP A 51 9.61 8.21 -6.26
CA ASP A 51 8.32 8.35 -6.95
C ASP A 51 8.53 8.34 -8.47
N SER A 52 7.91 7.38 -9.15
CA SER A 52 7.97 7.20 -10.60
C SER A 52 6.80 7.87 -11.34
N VAL A 53 5.91 8.59 -10.64
CA VAL A 53 4.71 9.24 -11.23
C VAL A 53 5.08 10.18 -12.39
N ALA A 54 6.11 11.01 -12.24
CA ALA A 54 6.56 11.90 -13.32
C ALA A 54 7.03 11.13 -14.57
N ALA A 55 7.75 10.01 -14.37
CA ALA A 55 8.18 9.14 -15.46
C ALA A 55 7.00 8.40 -16.11
N LEU A 56 6.03 7.96 -15.31
CA LEU A 56 4.81 7.29 -15.77
C LEU A 56 3.90 8.23 -16.58
N GLN A 57 3.84 9.52 -16.24
CA GLN A 57 3.08 10.53 -16.99
C GLN A 57 3.67 10.75 -18.39
N LEU A 58 5.00 10.71 -18.54
CA LEU A 58 5.66 10.75 -19.85
C LEU A 58 5.39 9.47 -20.65
N LEU A 59 5.50 8.30 -19.99
CA LEU A 59 5.24 7.00 -20.61
C LEU A 59 3.76 6.78 -20.99
N HIS A 60 2.82 7.49 -20.36
CA HIS A 60 1.39 7.33 -20.63
C HIS A 60 1.02 7.62 -22.09
N LYS A 61 1.81 8.46 -22.78
CA LYS A 61 1.65 8.76 -24.21
C LYS A 61 2.04 7.58 -25.11
N ASP A 62 2.94 6.71 -24.65
CA ASP A 62 3.47 5.55 -25.37
C ASP A 62 3.04 4.20 -24.77
N LYS A 63 1.95 4.20 -23.98
CA LYS A 63 1.46 3.02 -23.24
C LYS A 63 1.25 1.78 -24.11
N GLU A 64 0.87 1.96 -25.38
CA GLU A 64 0.67 0.86 -26.33
C GLU A 64 2.00 0.23 -26.81
N ARG A 65 3.11 0.97 -26.78
CA ARG A 65 4.42 0.47 -27.22
C ARG A 65 5.13 -0.35 -26.15
N VAL A 66 4.95 -0.02 -24.87
CA VAL A 66 5.67 -0.66 -23.75
C VAL A 66 4.77 -0.93 -22.52
N PRO A 67 3.70 -1.75 -22.64
CA PRO A 67 2.78 -2.02 -21.54
C PRO A 67 3.44 -2.76 -20.36
N LEU A 68 4.45 -3.59 -20.65
CA LEU A 68 5.21 -4.30 -19.62
C LEU A 68 6.03 -3.32 -18.77
N LEU A 69 6.68 -2.33 -19.38
CA LEU A 69 7.49 -1.35 -18.67
C LEU A 69 6.63 -0.45 -17.78
N TYR A 70 5.46 -0.04 -18.29
CA TYR A 70 4.50 0.74 -17.52
C TYR A 70 4.05 0.02 -16.24
N SER A 71 3.64 -1.25 -16.36
CA SER A 71 3.17 -2.03 -15.20
C SER A 71 4.30 -2.40 -14.23
N LEU A 72 5.52 -2.63 -14.74
CA LEU A 72 6.70 -2.89 -13.93
C LEU A 72 7.08 -1.66 -13.09
N LEU A 73 7.21 -0.49 -13.72
CA LEU A 73 7.61 0.77 -13.06
C LEU A 73 6.57 1.25 -12.05
N PHE A 74 5.28 1.10 -12.38
CA PHE A 74 4.19 1.37 -11.45
C PHE A 74 4.25 0.43 -10.24
N GLY A 75 4.40 -0.87 -10.48
CA GLY A 75 4.49 -1.85 -9.39
C GLY A 75 5.72 -1.63 -8.49
N GLU A 76 6.86 -1.30 -9.09
CA GLU A 76 8.10 -0.99 -8.37
C GLU A 76 7.91 0.23 -7.46
N GLY A 77 7.37 1.34 -7.98
CA GLY A 77 7.16 2.57 -7.21
C GLY A 77 6.32 2.34 -5.96
N VAL A 78 5.17 1.68 -6.11
CA VAL A 78 4.28 1.45 -4.95
C VAL A 78 4.88 0.48 -3.92
N VAL A 79 5.60 -0.56 -4.37
CA VAL A 79 6.30 -1.49 -3.46
C VAL A 79 7.49 -0.81 -2.77
N ASN A 80 8.20 0.07 -3.48
CA ASN A 80 9.32 0.85 -2.94
C ASN A 80 8.86 1.73 -1.77
N ASP A 81 7.79 2.50 -1.93
CA ASP A 81 7.24 3.39 -0.90
C ASP A 81 6.88 2.63 0.37
N ALA A 82 6.17 1.50 0.22
CA ALA A 82 5.79 0.66 1.34
C ALA A 82 7.02 0.04 2.04
N THR A 83 8.04 -0.34 1.27
CA THR A 83 9.29 -0.91 1.79
C THR A 83 10.11 0.13 2.57
N ALA A 84 10.23 1.34 2.04
CA ALA A 84 10.95 2.46 2.65
C ALA A 84 10.35 2.86 4.01
N ILE A 85 9.02 2.89 4.11
CA ILE A 85 8.31 3.17 5.39
C ILE A 85 8.58 2.07 6.41
N VAL A 86 8.54 0.79 6.01
CA VAL A 86 8.80 -0.35 6.91
C VAL A 86 10.26 -0.36 7.37
N LEU A 87 11.19 -0.05 6.47
CA LEU A 87 12.61 0.05 6.79
C LEU A 87 12.87 1.21 7.78
N LEU A 88 12.25 2.38 7.55
CA LEU A 88 12.33 3.51 8.46
C LEU A 88 11.78 3.15 9.84
N GLY A 89 10.60 2.52 9.91
CA GLY A 89 10.01 2.06 11.16
C GLY A 89 10.90 1.05 11.90
N ALA A 90 11.59 0.17 11.18
CA ALA A 90 12.55 -0.76 11.76
C ALA A 90 13.78 -0.06 12.34
N ILE A 91 14.23 1.05 11.73
CA ILE A 91 15.38 1.87 12.16
C ILE A 91 15.02 2.74 13.38
N THR A 92 13.84 3.36 13.40
CA THR A 92 13.43 4.26 14.49
C THR A 92 13.09 3.52 15.78
N ASN A 93 12.63 2.27 15.68
CA ASN A 93 12.32 1.41 16.83
C ASN A 93 13.54 0.66 17.40
N LEU A 94 14.78 1.05 17.07
CA LEU A 94 15.94 0.52 17.78
C LEU A 94 15.95 1.04 19.23
N PRO A 95 16.04 0.16 20.25
CA PRO A 95 16.10 0.59 21.64
C PRO A 95 17.22 1.61 21.83
N ASN A 96 16.90 2.72 22.49
CA ASN A 96 17.88 3.67 23.00
C ASN A 96 18.36 3.14 24.35
N GLY A 97 19.06 2.01 24.35
CA GLY A 97 19.56 1.36 25.55
C GLY A 97 21.05 1.13 25.40
N SER A 98 21.81 1.98 26.11
CA SER A 98 23.13 1.73 26.72
C SER A 98 23.75 0.36 26.40
N ASP A 99 24.71 0.34 25.49
CA ASP A 99 26.09 -0.03 25.80
C ASP A 99 26.81 -0.38 24.49
N GLU A 100 27.91 0.35 24.32
CA GLU A 100 29.07 -0.01 23.53
C GLU A 100 28.93 -0.11 21.99
N GLU A 101 29.46 0.98 21.44
CA GLU A 101 30.20 1.08 20.18
C GLU A 101 29.41 1.38 18.91
N ASP A 102 29.70 2.58 18.40
CA ASP A 102 29.65 3.05 17.01
C ASP A 102 30.38 2.14 15.99
N ASN A 103 30.60 0.86 16.30
CA ASN A 103 31.09 -0.14 15.39
C ASN A 103 29.90 -0.87 14.74
N LEU A 104 29.99 -1.08 13.43
CA LEU A 104 29.12 -2.02 12.69
C LEU A 104 29.34 -3.43 13.28
N ASN A 105 28.75 -3.73 14.42
CA ASN A 105 28.74 -5.07 14.94
C ASN A 105 27.82 -5.88 14.00
N PRO A 106 28.29 -6.94 13.33
CA PRO A 106 27.43 -7.76 12.46
C PRO A 106 26.14 -8.21 13.15
N GLY A 107 26.17 -8.34 14.49
CA GLY A 107 24.99 -8.61 15.30
C GLY A 107 23.92 -7.50 15.28
N ALA A 108 24.29 -6.23 15.19
CA ALA A 108 23.34 -5.11 15.14
C ALA A 108 22.61 -5.05 13.78
N LEU A 109 23.37 -5.23 12.68
CA LEU A 109 22.81 -5.34 11.34
C LEU A 109 21.89 -6.56 11.22
N GLY A 110 22.28 -7.70 11.81
CA GLY A 110 21.44 -8.90 11.86
C GLY A 110 20.13 -8.69 12.61
N ARG A 111 20.15 -7.98 13.75
CA ARG A 111 18.92 -7.61 14.49
C ARG A 111 18.01 -6.69 13.68
N LEU A 112 18.57 -5.70 12.99
CA LEU A 112 17.79 -4.81 12.11
C LEU A 112 17.16 -5.60 10.96
N ALA A 113 17.95 -6.42 10.26
CA ALA A 113 17.48 -7.23 9.14
C ALA A 113 16.38 -8.21 9.57
N LEU A 114 16.54 -8.86 10.73
CA LEU A 114 15.53 -9.78 11.26
C LEU A 114 14.23 -9.05 11.65
N ARG A 115 14.32 -7.87 12.26
CA ARG A 115 13.15 -7.05 12.59
C ARG A 115 12.40 -6.61 11.34
N PHE A 116 13.13 -6.07 10.36
CA PHE A 116 12.55 -5.70 9.06
C PHE A 116 11.86 -6.90 8.40
N SER A 117 12.55 -8.04 8.31
CA SER A 117 12.02 -9.27 7.71
C SER A 117 10.74 -9.75 8.42
N ARG A 118 10.74 -9.75 9.76
CA ARG A 118 9.57 -10.13 10.56
C ARG A 118 8.40 -9.18 10.35
N LEU A 119 8.64 -7.86 10.41
CA LEU A 119 7.60 -6.85 10.19
C LEU A 119 7.02 -6.96 8.78
N PHE A 120 7.88 -7.10 7.77
CA PHE A 120 7.48 -7.25 6.38
C PHE A 120 6.63 -8.51 6.16
N ALA A 121 7.10 -9.67 6.64
CA ALA A 121 6.42 -10.95 6.47
C ALA A 121 5.07 -10.99 7.19
N LEU A 122 5.00 -10.56 8.46
CA LEU A 122 3.76 -10.58 9.23
C LEU A 122 2.72 -9.60 8.69
N SER A 123 3.13 -8.39 8.29
CA SER A 123 2.21 -7.40 7.70
C SER A 123 1.67 -7.89 6.35
N THR A 124 2.52 -8.53 5.53
CA THR A 124 2.10 -9.15 4.26
C THR A 124 1.09 -10.27 4.49
N ALA A 125 1.37 -11.17 5.44
CA ALA A 125 0.48 -12.28 5.76
C ALA A 125 -0.88 -11.79 6.27
N LEU A 126 -0.90 -10.76 7.11
CA LEU A 126 -2.12 -10.16 7.63
C LEU A 126 -2.93 -9.48 6.52
N GLY A 127 -2.30 -8.66 5.69
CA GLY A 127 -2.97 -7.98 4.58
C GLY A 127 -3.61 -8.97 3.61
N LEU A 128 -2.88 -10.01 3.21
CA LEU A 128 -3.42 -11.09 2.38
C LEU A 128 -4.57 -11.84 3.09
N GLY A 129 -4.43 -12.12 4.38
CA GLY A 129 -5.46 -12.76 5.18
C GLY A 129 -6.76 -11.97 5.18
N VAL A 130 -6.71 -10.67 5.50
CA VAL A 130 -7.89 -9.80 5.52
C VAL A 130 -8.47 -9.61 4.11
N GLY A 131 -7.64 -9.49 3.08
CA GLY A 131 -8.10 -9.39 1.68
C GLY A 131 -8.74 -10.68 1.13
N LEU A 132 -8.36 -11.86 1.65
CA LEU A 132 -9.06 -13.11 1.35
C LEU A 132 -10.37 -13.21 2.14
N MET A 133 -10.37 -12.77 3.40
CA MET A 133 -11.59 -12.68 4.21
C MET A 133 -12.63 -11.78 3.56
N SER A 134 -12.22 -10.65 2.96
CA SER A 134 -13.15 -9.76 2.27
C SER A 134 -13.86 -10.43 1.09
N ALA A 135 -13.14 -11.25 0.32
CA ALA A 135 -13.74 -11.99 -0.80
C ALA A 135 -14.83 -12.96 -0.31
N ILE A 136 -14.60 -13.60 0.84
CA ILE A 136 -15.57 -14.48 1.48
C ILE A 136 -16.77 -13.68 2.01
N ILE A 137 -16.53 -12.55 2.69
CA ILE A 137 -17.60 -11.68 3.22
C ILE A 137 -18.52 -11.20 2.09
N VAL A 138 -17.96 -10.67 1.00
CA VAL A 138 -18.77 -10.19 -0.14
C VAL A 138 -19.56 -11.34 -0.76
N ARG A 139 -18.96 -12.53 -0.87
CA ARG A 139 -19.62 -13.70 -1.45
C ARG A 139 -20.72 -14.29 -0.58
N TRP A 140 -20.50 -14.38 0.74
CA TRP A 140 -21.41 -15.06 1.66
C TRP A 140 -22.45 -14.12 2.28
N PHE A 141 -22.05 -12.90 2.62
CA PHE A 141 -22.90 -11.97 3.36
C PHE A 141 -23.78 -11.14 2.44
N LEU A 142 -23.21 -10.56 1.38
CA LEU A 142 -23.94 -9.67 0.46
C LEU A 142 -24.67 -10.43 -0.65
N ARG A 143 -24.22 -11.65 -0.97
CA ARG A 143 -24.83 -12.51 -2.00
C ARG A 143 -25.40 -13.81 -1.45
N ARG A 144 -26.02 -13.79 -0.26
CA ARG A 144 -26.78 -14.94 0.23
C ARG A 144 -27.71 -15.42 -0.90
N PRO A 145 -27.58 -16.66 -1.38
CA PRO A 145 -28.60 -17.24 -2.24
C PRO A 145 -29.85 -17.39 -1.36
N GLY A 146 -30.77 -16.42 -1.47
CA GLY A 146 -32.09 -16.55 -0.87
C GLY A 146 -32.76 -17.76 -1.48
N GLY A 147 -33.03 -18.77 -0.64
CA GLY A 147 -34.07 -19.79 -0.77
C GLY A 147 -34.24 -20.50 -2.11
N THR A 148 -34.00 -21.80 -2.10
CA THR A 148 -34.64 -22.82 -2.94
C THR A 148 -35.97 -22.38 -3.57
N GLY A 149 -35.95 -22.09 -4.87
CA GLY A 149 -37.09 -22.16 -5.76
C GLY A 149 -36.72 -23.09 -6.91
N VAL A 150 -37.07 -24.37 -6.79
CA VAL A 150 -36.95 -25.36 -7.87
C VAL A 150 -37.83 -24.93 -9.05
N GLY A 151 -37.31 -25.04 -10.26
CA GLY A 151 -38.11 -25.03 -11.47
C GLY A 151 -37.28 -25.01 -12.76
N PRO A 152 -37.20 -26.11 -13.52
CA PRO A 152 -36.58 -26.12 -14.84
C PRO A 152 -37.55 -25.60 -15.92
N ARG A 153 -36.95 -25.24 -17.07
CA ARG A 153 -37.53 -25.20 -18.43
C ARG A 153 -38.22 -23.92 -18.95
N ALA A 154 -37.60 -23.42 -20.02
CA ALA A 154 -38.18 -23.08 -21.33
C ALA A 154 -38.88 -21.72 -21.58
N ALA A 155 -38.26 -21.00 -22.53
CA ALA A 155 -38.84 -20.44 -23.77
C ALA A 155 -39.86 -19.28 -23.74
N HIS A 156 -39.50 -18.26 -24.54
CA HIS A 156 -40.35 -17.28 -25.26
C HIS A 156 -41.44 -16.53 -24.45
N THR A 157 -41.41 -15.19 -24.47
CA THR A 157 -42.05 -14.31 -25.48
C THR A 157 -41.98 -12.86 -24.96
N THR A 158 -41.92 -11.91 -25.89
CA THR A 158 -41.91 -10.45 -25.74
C THR A 158 -43.08 -9.86 -24.91
N ALA A 159 -42.80 -8.94 -23.98
CA ALA A 159 -43.76 -7.93 -23.48
C ALA A 159 -43.04 -6.82 -22.65
N PRO A 160 -43.60 -5.60 -22.55
CA PRO A 160 -42.86 -4.33 -22.55
C PRO A 160 -42.54 -3.74 -21.17
N CYS A 161 -41.73 -2.67 -21.17
CA CYS A 161 -41.33 -1.84 -20.03
C CYS A 161 -42.49 -1.51 -19.08
N ARG A 162 -42.68 -2.35 -18.06
CA ARG A 162 -43.56 -2.09 -16.92
C ARG A 162 -42.67 -1.63 -15.77
N ALA A 163 -43.01 -0.46 -15.21
CA ALA A 163 -42.39 0.12 -14.02
C ALA A 163 -42.04 -0.97 -13.01
N GLN A 164 -40.76 -1.04 -12.62
CA GLN A 164 -40.28 -2.07 -11.70
C GLN A 164 -40.96 -1.89 -10.35
N PRO A 165 -41.57 -2.93 -9.77
CA PRO A 165 -42.08 -2.87 -8.41
C PRO A 165 -40.87 -2.73 -7.46
N HIS A 166 -40.90 -1.65 -6.68
CA HIS A 166 -39.98 -1.30 -5.59
C HIS A 166 -40.15 -2.27 -4.40
N ASN A 167 -40.01 -3.58 -4.60
CA ASN A 167 -39.84 -4.50 -3.47
C ASN A 167 -39.41 -5.89 -3.94
N SER A 168 -38.10 -6.08 -4.02
CA SER A 168 -37.45 -7.38 -3.93
C SER A 168 -36.41 -7.25 -2.82
N PRO A 169 -36.51 -7.98 -1.69
CA PRO A 169 -35.72 -7.71 -0.48
C PRO A 169 -34.21 -8.00 -0.60
N PHE A 170 -33.74 -8.53 -1.74
CA PHE A 170 -32.34 -8.89 -1.96
C PHE A 170 -31.90 -8.56 -3.39
N ARG A 171 -31.89 -7.28 -3.78
CA ARG A 171 -31.00 -6.84 -4.86
C ARG A 171 -29.66 -6.50 -4.24
N PRO A 172 -28.52 -6.92 -4.84
CA PRO A 172 -27.22 -6.46 -4.39
C PRO A 172 -27.18 -4.93 -4.48
N ASN A 173 -27.13 -4.25 -3.34
CA ASN A 173 -27.02 -2.80 -3.30
C ASN A 173 -25.56 -2.43 -3.59
N PRO A 174 -25.28 -1.74 -4.72
CA PRO A 174 -23.91 -1.43 -5.10
C PRO A 174 -23.22 -0.59 -4.03
N ASP A 175 -23.96 0.29 -3.36
CA ASP A 175 -23.45 1.17 -2.31
C ASP A 175 -22.90 0.38 -1.10
N MET A 176 -23.57 -0.71 -0.73
CA MET A 176 -23.13 -1.57 0.38
C MET A 176 -21.89 -2.39 0.01
N GLU A 177 -21.79 -2.83 -1.25
CA GLU A 177 -20.58 -3.53 -1.72
C GLU A 177 -19.37 -2.58 -1.77
N VAL A 178 -19.55 -1.34 -2.25
CA VAL A 178 -18.51 -0.30 -2.24
C VAL A 178 -18.08 0.03 -0.81
N LEU A 179 -19.06 0.24 0.08
CA LEU A 179 -18.80 0.52 1.48
C LEU A 179 -18.05 -0.63 2.17
N ALA A 180 -18.43 -1.89 1.88
CA ALA A 180 -17.75 -3.06 2.41
C ALA A 180 -16.28 -3.12 1.97
N VAL A 181 -15.97 -2.81 0.70
CA VAL A 181 -14.58 -2.75 0.22
C VAL A 181 -13.78 -1.69 0.98
N ALA A 182 -14.34 -0.50 1.18
CA ALA A 182 -13.67 0.57 1.92
C ALA A 182 -13.45 0.22 3.41
N LEU A 183 -14.49 -0.26 4.09
CA LEU A 183 -14.42 -0.62 5.51
C LEU A 183 -13.50 -1.81 5.78
N LEU A 184 -13.45 -2.79 4.88
CA LEU A 184 -12.55 -3.94 5.04
C LEU A 184 -11.09 -3.56 4.80
N GLY A 185 -10.81 -2.60 3.91
CA GLY A 185 -9.47 -2.01 3.79
C GLY A 185 -9.07 -1.28 5.07
N LEU A 186 -9.96 -0.48 5.64
CA LEU A 186 -9.74 0.18 6.93
C LEU A 186 -9.60 -0.81 8.09
N LEU A 187 -10.34 -1.92 8.08
CA LEU A 187 -10.19 -2.98 9.07
C LEU A 187 -8.78 -3.59 9.02
N ALA A 188 -8.22 -3.79 7.83
CA ALA A 188 -6.84 -4.29 7.68
C ALA A 188 -5.80 -3.31 8.26
N TYR A 189 -6.07 -2.00 8.18
CA TYR A 189 -5.25 -0.95 8.79
C TYR A 189 -5.29 -1.07 10.32
N PHE A 190 -6.48 -0.98 10.92
CA PHE A 190 -6.63 -0.98 12.37
C PHE A 190 -6.17 -2.30 13.00
N LEU A 191 -6.40 -3.44 12.32
CA LEU A 191 -5.93 -4.73 12.80
C LEU A 191 -4.40 -4.84 12.79
N ALA A 192 -3.74 -4.27 11.78
CA ALA A 192 -2.29 -4.22 11.73
C ALA A 192 -1.72 -3.32 12.84
N GLU A 193 -2.36 -2.18 13.08
CA GLU A 193 -1.97 -1.26 14.17
C GLU A 193 -2.16 -1.91 15.55
N ALA A 194 -3.25 -2.64 15.76
CA ALA A 194 -3.50 -3.40 16.99
C ALA A 194 -2.48 -4.52 17.26
N LEU A 195 -1.81 -5.01 16.21
CA LEU A 195 -0.77 -6.04 16.32
C LEU A 195 0.66 -5.48 16.26
N GLU A 196 0.83 -4.16 16.33
CA GLU A 196 2.12 -3.47 16.24
C GLU A 196 2.90 -3.81 14.94
N LEU A 197 2.16 -4.00 13.84
CA LEU A 197 2.68 -4.27 12.50
C LEU A 197 2.64 -3.01 11.60
N SER A 198 3.19 -3.11 10.39
CA SER A 198 3.10 -2.00 9.43
C SER A 198 1.70 -1.93 8.82
N ALA A 199 0.92 -0.97 9.29
CA ALA A 199 -0.45 -0.76 8.82
C ALA A 199 -0.51 -0.37 7.33
N VAL A 200 0.43 0.46 6.85
CA VAL A 200 0.53 0.85 5.43
C VAL A 200 0.80 -0.37 4.55
N LEU A 201 1.76 -1.22 4.93
CA LEU A 201 2.09 -2.43 4.17
C LEU A 201 0.93 -3.44 4.19
N SER A 202 0.24 -3.58 5.33
CA SER A 202 -0.93 -4.45 5.47
C SER A 202 -2.07 -4.02 4.54
N VAL A 203 -2.45 -2.74 4.55
CA VAL A 203 -3.51 -2.21 3.67
C VAL A 203 -3.12 -2.35 2.20
N PHE A 204 -1.85 -2.17 1.86
CA PHE A 204 -1.36 -2.36 0.49
C PHE A 204 -1.59 -3.80 -0.01
N PHE A 205 -1.12 -4.82 0.74
CA PHE A 205 -1.34 -6.22 0.36
C PHE A 205 -2.81 -6.63 0.44
N CYS A 206 -3.57 -6.05 1.38
CA CYS A 206 -5.02 -6.20 1.44
C CYS A 206 -5.70 -5.69 0.16
N GLY A 207 -5.31 -4.51 -0.32
CA GLY A 207 -5.78 -3.93 -1.57
C GLY A 207 -5.45 -4.79 -2.80
N ILE A 208 -4.24 -5.35 -2.88
CA ILE A 208 -3.86 -6.29 -3.94
C ILE A 208 -4.76 -7.53 -3.92
N ALA A 209 -4.93 -8.15 -2.75
CA ALA A 209 -5.79 -9.33 -2.59
C ALA A 209 -7.26 -9.00 -2.92
N MET A 210 -7.78 -7.85 -2.49
CA MET A 210 -9.12 -7.39 -2.84
C MET A 210 -9.29 -7.18 -4.34
N SER A 211 -8.31 -6.55 -4.99
CA SER A 211 -8.33 -6.31 -6.43
C SER A 211 -8.35 -7.60 -7.24
N HIS A 212 -7.79 -8.69 -6.71
CA HIS A 212 -7.77 -9.98 -7.41
C HIS A 212 -8.98 -10.84 -7.04
N TYR A 213 -9.33 -10.97 -5.76
CA TYR A 213 -10.37 -11.92 -5.32
C TYR A 213 -11.74 -11.27 -5.12
N THR A 214 -11.78 -10.07 -4.53
CA THR A 214 -13.05 -9.38 -4.24
C THR A 214 -13.60 -8.73 -5.51
N TRP A 215 -12.74 -8.23 -6.40
CA TRP A 215 -13.12 -7.61 -7.67
C TRP A 215 -14.07 -8.47 -8.50
N HIS A 216 -13.82 -9.78 -8.61
CA HIS A 216 -14.70 -10.66 -9.39
C HIS A 216 -16.09 -10.87 -8.75
N ASN A 217 -16.21 -10.67 -7.44
CA ASN A 217 -17.45 -10.83 -6.70
C ASN A 217 -18.31 -9.55 -6.65
N LEU A 218 -17.78 -8.40 -7.08
CA LEU A 218 -18.49 -7.12 -7.12
C LEU A 218 -19.44 -7.00 -8.33
N VAL A 219 -20.57 -6.33 -8.12
CA VAL A 219 -21.53 -5.93 -9.17
C VAL A 219 -20.89 -4.89 -10.11
N PRO A 220 -21.25 -4.87 -11.41
CA PRO A 220 -20.68 -3.91 -12.36
C PRO A 220 -20.78 -2.44 -11.95
N ALA A 221 -21.91 -2.03 -11.35
CA ALA A 221 -22.10 -0.68 -10.82
C ALA A 221 -21.10 -0.39 -9.68
N ALA A 222 -20.93 -1.30 -8.72
CA ALA A 222 -19.98 -1.17 -7.62
C ALA A 222 -18.52 -1.10 -8.11
N LYS A 223 -18.15 -1.86 -9.15
CA LYS A 223 -16.82 -1.80 -9.78
C LYS A 223 -16.51 -0.42 -10.33
N MET A 224 -17.48 0.18 -11.03
CA MET A 224 -17.31 1.51 -11.62
C MET A 224 -17.15 2.59 -10.55
N ILE A 225 -17.99 2.55 -9.51
CA ILE A 225 -17.94 3.49 -8.39
C ILE A 225 -16.62 3.33 -7.63
N THR A 226 -16.24 2.10 -7.28
CA THR A 226 -15.00 1.80 -6.55
C THR A 226 -13.77 2.30 -7.31
N ARG A 227 -13.70 2.05 -8.63
CA ARG A 227 -12.56 2.45 -9.46
C ARG A 227 -12.41 3.97 -9.55
N HIS A 228 -13.49 4.70 -9.82
CA HIS A 228 -13.43 6.16 -9.92
C HIS A 228 -13.23 6.80 -8.55
N GLY A 229 -13.89 6.27 -7.50
CA GLY A 229 -13.75 6.74 -6.13
C GLY A 229 -12.30 6.67 -5.65
N PHE A 230 -11.65 5.51 -5.76
CA PHE A 230 -10.24 5.38 -5.37
C PHE A 230 -9.30 6.27 -6.18
N HIS A 231 -9.57 6.46 -7.48
CA HIS A 231 -8.76 7.37 -8.30
C HIS A 231 -8.88 8.83 -7.83
N VAL A 232 -10.09 9.30 -7.54
CA VAL A 232 -10.31 10.69 -7.05
C VAL A 232 -9.70 10.88 -5.67
N ILE A 233 -9.86 9.91 -4.77
CA ILE A 233 -9.27 9.96 -3.42
C ILE A 233 -7.75 9.98 -3.50
N SER A 234 -7.13 9.10 -4.30
CA SER A 234 -5.68 9.04 -4.47
C SER A 234 -5.11 10.35 -5.00
N ALA A 235 -5.71 10.92 -6.05
CA ALA A 235 -5.28 12.20 -6.61
C ALA A 235 -5.45 13.35 -5.59
N GLY A 236 -6.52 13.33 -4.80
CA GLY A 236 -6.71 14.28 -3.71
C GLY A 236 -5.62 14.17 -2.64
N CYS A 237 -5.31 12.95 -2.19
CA CYS A 237 -4.25 12.69 -1.23
C CYS A 237 -2.87 13.13 -1.73
N GLU A 238 -2.55 12.90 -3.01
CA GLU A 238 -1.29 13.33 -3.63
C GLU A 238 -1.13 14.86 -3.57
N VAL A 239 -2.17 15.61 -3.94
CA VAL A 239 -2.17 17.08 -3.86
C VAL A 239 -1.98 17.55 -2.41
N VAL A 240 -2.67 16.93 -1.46
CA VAL A 240 -2.55 17.28 -0.03
C VAL A 240 -1.12 17.03 0.48
N LEU A 241 -0.50 15.90 0.12
CA LEU A 241 0.87 15.58 0.52
C LEU A 241 1.88 16.58 -0.06
N LEU A 242 1.75 16.93 -1.34
CA LEU A 242 2.63 17.92 -1.99
C LEU A 242 2.49 19.31 -1.37
N VAL A 243 1.26 19.74 -1.08
CA VAL A 243 1.00 21.03 -0.43
C VAL A 243 1.56 21.03 0.99
N ALA A 244 1.34 19.97 1.77
CA ALA A 244 1.86 19.85 3.13
C ALA A 244 3.39 19.92 3.16
N ALA A 245 4.06 19.16 2.29
CA ALA A 245 5.52 19.20 2.16
C ALA A 245 6.03 20.60 1.75
N GLY A 246 5.34 21.28 0.83
CA GLY A 246 5.67 22.65 0.44
C GLY A 246 5.47 23.67 1.58
N LEU A 247 4.41 23.52 2.37
CA LEU A 247 4.15 24.34 3.55
C LEU A 247 5.18 24.12 4.66
N ASP A 248 5.61 22.88 4.91
CA ASP A 248 6.65 22.59 5.91
C ASP A 248 7.98 23.26 5.53
N VAL A 249 8.37 23.20 4.26
CA VAL A 249 9.57 23.89 3.77
C VAL A 249 9.42 25.41 3.91
N TRP A 250 8.28 25.97 3.54
CA TRP A 250 8.03 27.41 3.69
C TRP A 250 7.98 27.86 5.15
N ALA A 251 7.39 27.05 6.04
CA ALA A 251 7.35 27.35 7.47
C ALA A 251 8.77 27.43 8.03
N THR A 252 9.69 26.54 7.63
CA THR A 252 11.08 26.63 8.09
C THR A 252 11.80 27.92 7.63
N SER A 253 11.40 28.55 6.53
CA SER A 253 11.99 29.83 6.08
C SER A 253 11.47 31.06 6.81
N ALA A 254 10.42 30.93 7.63
CA ALA A 254 9.89 31.99 8.47
C ALA A 254 10.56 32.10 9.85
N TRP A 255 11.46 31.17 10.20
CA TRP A 255 12.16 31.10 11.50
C TRP A 255 13.68 31.31 11.39
N TRP A 256 14.11 32.22 10.51
CA TRP A 256 15.47 32.80 10.52
C TRP A 256 15.38 34.32 10.61
#